data_AF-A0A8T3NSR9-F1
#
_entry.id   AF-A0A8T3NSR9-F1
#
_cell.length_a   1.000
_cell.length_b   1.000
_cell.length_c   1.000
_cell.angle_alpha   90.00
_cell.angle_beta   90.00
_cell.angle_gamma   90.00
#
_symmetry.space_group_name_H-M   'P 1'
#
loop_
_entity.id
_entity.type
_entity.pdbx_description
1 polymer ?
#
loop_
_entity_poly.entity_id
_entity_poly.type
_entity_poly.pdbx_seq_one_letter_code
_entity_poly.pdbx_strand_id
1 'polypeptide(L)'
;MVPALDGVSLDHRHDGDPVEGALARLAESIAREVSQGDPARLRICSNDDCRWVFHDPSPSGRRRWCDMSTCGNRAKAARYRERKKLSSSR
;
A
#
# COMPACT_ATOMS: atom_id res chain seq x y z
N MET A 1 7.59 -5.94 27.95
CA MET A 1 8.15 -7.22 27.51
C MET A 1 7.04 -8.05 26.92
N VAL A 2 7.17 -8.46 25.67
CA VAL A 2 6.23 -9.38 25.00
C VAL A 2 7.00 -10.61 24.49
N PRO A 3 6.38 -11.79 24.42
CA PRO A 3 7.02 -12.97 23.83
C PRO A 3 7.38 -12.73 22.36
N ALA A 4 8.61 -13.07 21.98
CA ALA A 4 9.09 -13.05 20.60
C ALA A 4 9.60 -14.43 20.19
N LEU A 5 9.81 -14.66 18.88
CA LEU A 5 10.23 -15.95 18.34
C LEU A 5 11.59 -16.44 18.87
N ASP A 6 12.45 -15.53 19.32
CA ASP A 6 13.82 -15.74 19.78
C ASP A 6 14.06 -15.29 21.24
N GLY A 7 12.99 -15.09 22.03
CA GLY A 7 13.09 -14.76 23.44
C GLY A 7 12.06 -13.73 23.87
N VAL A 8 12.52 -12.63 24.46
CA VAL A 8 11.62 -11.56 24.93
C VAL A 8 12.01 -10.25 24.29
N SER A 9 11.06 -9.60 23.62
CA SER A 9 11.26 -8.26 23.08
C SER A 9 10.78 -7.19 24.04
N LEU A 10 11.46 -6.06 24.02
CA LEU A 10 10.93 -4.82 24.56
C LEU A 10 9.94 -4.27 23.56
N ASP A 11 8.69 -4.13 23.99
CA ASP A 11 7.63 -3.51 23.22
C ASP A 11 7.10 -2.31 24.01
N HIS A 12 6.65 -1.30 23.27
CA HIS A 12 6.04 -0.12 23.86
C HIS A 12 4.61 -0.46 24.23
N ARG A 13 4.29 -0.35 25.52
CA ARG A 13 2.91 -0.43 25.97
C ARG A 13 2.34 0.98 25.85
N HIS A 14 1.31 1.13 25.02
CA HIS A 14 0.51 2.34 25.05
C HIS A 14 -0.31 2.32 26.33
N ASP A 15 -0.15 3.37 27.14
CA ASP A 15 -0.95 3.61 28.34
C ASP A 15 -2.13 4.51 27.93
N GLY A 16 -3.38 4.06 28.14
CA GLY A 16 -4.57 4.77 27.68
C GLY A 16 -5.62 3.88 27.00
N ASP A 17 -6.44 4.49 26.15
CA ASP A 17 -7.54 3.83 25.43
C ASP A 17 -7.02 2.68 24.54
N PRO A 18 -7.61 1.46 24.61
CA PRO A 18 -7.19 0.34 23.78
C PRO A 18 -7.26 0.61 22.27
N VAL A 19 -8.18 1.46 21.79
CA VAL A 19 -8.27 1.80 20.36
C VAL A 19 -7.11 2.73 19.99
N GLU A 20 -6.83 3.75 20.79
CA GLU A 20 -5.63 4.60 20.61
C GLU A 20 -4.34 3.76 20.61
N GLY A 21 -4.21 2.81 21.54
CA GLY A 21 -3.08 1.90 21.57
C GLY A 21 -2.95 1.04 20.31
N ALA A 22 -4.06 0.55 19.76
CA ALA A 22 -4.05 -0.20 18.50
C ALA A 22 -3.65 0.69 17.30
N LEU A 23 -4.19 1.91 17.23
CA LEU A 23 -3.85 2.88 16.19
C LEU A 23 -2.37 3.27 16.24
N ALA A 24 -1.83 3.46 17.43
CA ALA A 24 -0.43 3.82 17.60
C ALA A 24 0.53 2.72 17.12
N ARG A 25 0.20 1.44 17.34
CA ARG A 25 0.97 0.30 16.80
C ARG A 25 0.94 0.22 15.27
N LEU A 26 -0.21 0.54 14.66
CA LEU A 26 -0.34 0.63 13.20
C LEU A 26 0.49 1.82 12.66
N ALA A 27 0.38 2.98 13.30
CA ALA A 27 1.11 4.19 12.94
C ALA A 27 2.62 3.99 13.04
N GLU A 28 3.09 3.29 14.08
CA GLU A 28 4.50 2.96 14.26
C GLU A 28 5.06 2.13 13.10
N SER A 29 4.30 1.15 12.60
CA SER A 29 4.74 0.35 11.45
C SER A 29 4.95 1.21 10.20
N ILE A 30 4.05 2.17 9.96
CA ILE A 30 4.18 3.15 8.87
C ILE A 30 5.35 4.10 9.13
N ALA A 31 5.50 4.59 10.37
CA ALA A 31 6.58 5.49 10.75
C ALA A 31 7.95 4.83 10.58
N ARG A 32 8.08 3.54 10.91
CA ARG A 32 9.30 2.75 10.68
C ARG A 32 9.60 2.63 9.18
N GLU A 33 8.61 2.31 8.36
CA GLU A 33 8.80 2.25 6.90
C GLU A 33 9.27 3.60 6.33
N VAL A 34 8.68 4.71 6.79
CA VAL A 34 9.06 6.06 6.34
C VAL A 34 10.43 6.49 6.84
N SER A 35 10.82 6.12 8.06
CA SER A 35 12.07 6.57 8.69
C SER A 35 13.27 5.67 8.42
N GLN A 36 13.04 4.37 8.20
CA GLN A 36 14.09 3.34 8.08
C GLN A 36 14.03 2.56 6.77
N GLY A 37 12.89 2.60 6.05
CA GLY A 37 12.71 1.94 4.76
C GLY A 37 13.17 2.80 3.58
N ASP A 38 12.67 2.48 2.39
CA ASP A 38 12.84 3.30 1.18
C ASP A 38 11.52 4.03 0.89
N PRO A 39 11.40 5.33 1.23
CA PRO A 39 10.17 6.09 1.02
C PRO A 39 9.74 6.13 -0.45
N ALA A 40 10.64 5.92 -1.42
CA ALA A 40 10.27 5.85 -2.83
C ALA A 40 9.44 4.61 -3.17
N ARG A 41 9.43 3.59 -2.29
CA ARG A 41 8.57 2.40 -2.40
C ARG A 41 7.15 2.64 -1.92
N LEU A 42 6.91 3.69 -1.12
CA LEU A 42 5.56 4.12 -0.76
C LEU A 42 4.99 4.96 -1.90
N ARG A 43 4.00 4.40 -2.58
CA ARG A 43 3.43 4.97 -3.80
C ARG A 43 1.93 5.16 -3.68
N ILE A 44 1.40 6.10 -4.44
CA ILE A 44 -0.05 6.32 -4.57
C ILE A 44 -0.54 5.63 -5.84
N CYS A 45 -1.68 4.92 -5.72
CA CYS A 45 -2.31 4.27 -6.86
C CYS A 45 -2.59 5.28 -7.98
N SER A 46 -2.16 4.97 -9.22
CA SER A 46 -2.38 5.83 -10.39
C SER A 46 -3.83 5.85 -10.88
N ASN A 47 -4.76 5.20 -10.17
CA ASN A 47 -6.19 5.27 -10.48
C ASN A 47 -6.77 6.43 -9.69
N ASP A 48 -7.30 7.43 -10.39
CA ASP A 48 -7.79 8.68 -9.81
C ASP A 48 -8.96 8.46 -8.84
N ASP A 49 -9.75 7.40 -9.06
CA ASP A 49 -10.85 7.02 -8.15
C ASP A 49 -10.38 6.25 -6.90
N CYS A 50 -9.15 5.73 -6.88
CA CYS A 50 -8.65 4.87 -5.80
C CYS A 50 -7.70 5.61 -4.87
N ARG A 51 -6.61 6.17 -5.39
CA ARG A 51 -5.60 6.95 -4.64
C ARG A 51 -5.06 6.32 -3.35
N TRP A 52 -5.23 5.02 -3.14
CA TRP A 52 -4.65 4.32 -1.98
C TRP A 52 -3.12 4.37 -2.01
N VAL A 53 -2.53 4.53 -0.83
CA VAL A 53 -1.09 4.35 -0.61
C VAL A 53 -0.79 2.85 -0.58
N PHE A 54 0.28 2.43 -1.23
CA PHE A 54 0.75 1.05 -1.24
C PHE A 54 2.27 1.00 -1.23
N HIS A 55 2.83 -0.06 -0.65
CA HIS A 55 4.24 -0.39 -0.77
C HIS A 55 4.51 -1.13 -2.09
N ASP A 56 5.58 -0.78 -2.81
CA ASP A 56 5.99 -1.40 -4.07
C ASP A 56 7.12 -2.44 -3.88
N PRO A 57 6.78 -3.72 -3.62
CA PRO A 57 7.78 -4.78 -3.48
C PRO A 57 8.32 -5.26 -4.84
N SER A 58 7.91 -4.66 -5.96
CA SER A 58 8.37 -5.14 -7.27
C SER A 58 9.88 -4.91 -7.42
N PRO A 59 10.62 -5.83 -8.05
CA PRO A 59 12.06 -5.67 -8.24
C PRO A 59 12.42 -4.34 -8.93
N SER A 60 11.60 -3.92 -9.88
CA SER A 60 11.81 -2.68 -10.64
C SER A 60 11.39 -1.39 -9.91
N GLY A 61 10.58 -1.45 -8.85
CA GLY A 61 10.04 -0.25 -8.18
C GLY A 61 9.10 0.58 -9.06
N ARG A 62 8.52 -0.01 -10.11
CA ARG A 62 7.71 0.70 -11.13
C ARG A 62 6.23 0.34 -11.10
N ARG A 63 5.73 -0.28 -10.03
CA ARG A 63 4.32 -0.63 -9.89
C ARG A 63 3.47 0.65 -9.85
N ARG A 64 2.41 0.66 -10.67
CA ARG A 64 1.50 1.82 -10.80
C ARG A 64 0.19 1.70 -10.04
N TRP A 65 -0.18 0.48 -9.64
CA TRP A 65 -1.52 0.17 -9.11
C TRP A 65 -1.40 -0.51 -7.76
N CYS A 66 -2.24 -0.12 -6.79
CA CYS A 66 -2.26 -0.70 -5.45
C CYS A 66 -2.49 -2.22 -5.48
N ASP A 67 -3.23 -2.73 -6.47
CA ASP A 67 -3.48 -4.14 -6.69
C ASP A 67 -3.77 -4.42 -8.18
N MET A 68 -3.28 -5.56 -8.66
CA MET A 68 -3.45 -5.95 -10.07
C MET A 68 -4.87 -6.46 -10.34
N SER A 69 -5.47 -7.19 -9.38
CA SER A 69 -6.81 -7.78 -9.54
C SER A 69 -7.90 -6.72 -9.63
N THR A 70 -7.70 -5.58 -8.96
CA THR A 70 -8.64 -4.45 -8.90
C THR A 70 -8.25 -3.31 -9.86
N CYS A 71 -7.30 -2.44 -9.46
CA CYS A 71 -6.95 -1.24 -10.21
C CYS A 71 -6.22 -1.55 -11.52
N GLY A 72 -5.33 -2.54 -11.52
CA GLY A 72 -4.63 -2.98 -12.74
C GLY A 72 -5.60 -3.47 -13.82
N ASN A 73 -6.55 -4.33 -13.45
CA ASN A 73 -7.57 -4.86 -14.36
C ASN A 73 -8.55 -3.77 -14.84
N ARG A 74 -8.98 -2.86 -13.96
CA ARG A 74 -9.80 -1.70 -14.34
C ARG A 74 -9.12 -0.88 -15.44
N ALA A 75 -7.83 -0.60 -15.28
CA ALA A 75 -7.06 0.16 -16.26
C ALA A 75 -6.85 -0.61 -17.59
N LYS A 76 -6.76 -1.95 -17.56
CA LYS A 76 -6.73 -2.78 -18.79
C LYS A 76 -8.07 -2.73 -19.53
N ALA A 77 -9.18 -2.84 -18.80
CA ALA A 77 -10.53 -2.82 -19.36
C ALA A 77 -10.88 -1.46 -19.98
N ALA A 78 -10.48 -0.35 -19.35
CA ALA A 78 -10.63 1.00 -19.91
C ALA A 78 -9.93 1.13 -21.27
N ARG A 79 -8.63 0.77 -21.33
CA ARG A 79 -7.85 0.78 -22.58
C ARG A 79 -8.45 -0.12 -23.67
N TYR A 80 -9.00 -1.28 -23.30
CA TYR A 80 -9.67 -2.16 -24.26
C TYR A 80 -10.90 -1.49 -24.88
N ARG A 81 -11.74 -0.85 -24.06
CA ARG A 81 -12.93 -0.12 -24.54
C ARG A 81 -12.57 1.06 -25.44
N GLU A 82 -11.53 1.82 -25.10
CA GLU A 82 -11.01 2.92 -25.93
C GLU A 82 -10.60 2.43 -27.32
N ARG A 83 -9.82 1.34 -27.40
CA ARG A 83 -9.43 0.74 -28.69
C ARG A 83 -10.63 0.27 -29.50
N LYS A 84 -11.65 -0.32 -28.87
CA LYS A 84 -12.88 -0.74 -29.55
C LYS A 84 -13.68 0.44 -30.09
N LYS A 85 -13.78 1.55 -29.36
CA LYS A 85 -14.42 2.79 -29.84
C LYS A 85 -13.72 3.36 -31.06
N LEU A 86 -12.38 3.43 -31.03
CA LEU A 86 -11.56 3.91 -32.15
C LEU A 86 -11.69 3.01 -33.39
N SER A 87 -11.78 1.69 -33.21
CA SER A 87 -11.99 0.75 -34.30
C SER A 87 -13.42 0.76 -34.86
N SER A 88 -14.41 1.18 -34.07
CA SER A 88 -15.82 1.27 -34.49
C SER A 88 -16.17 2.63 -35.10
N SER A 89 -15.29 3.62 -34.97
CA SER A 89 -15.43 4.96 -35.57
C SER A 89 -14.63 5.09 -36.88
N ARG A 90 -14.11 3.99 -37.41
CA ARG A 90 -13.55 3.83 -38.76
C ARG A 90 -14.44 2.89 -39.55
#